data_AF-A0A8S3F6Y6-F1
#
_entry.id   AF-A0A8S3F6Y6-F1
#
_cell.length_a   1.000
_cell.length_b   1.000
_cell.length_c   1.000
_cell.angle_alpha   90.00
_cell.angle_beta   90.00
_cell.angle_gamma   90.00
#
_symmetry.space_group_name_H-M   'P 1'
#
loop_
_entity.id
_entity.type
_entity.pdbx_description
1 polymer ?
#
loop_
_entity_poly.entity_id
_entity_poly.type
_entity_poly.pdbx_seq_one_letter_code
_entity_poly.pdbx_strand_id
1 'polypeptide(L)'
;MSRNIYIFALFGFFAINVFTIEAKSIPEDSIKSILNDPLNDDHRKVLHAITGYRHRFEQSGNFKALRWALGDKKTSGLCDLCDIGTPLIRLLLELNDTTLIDEAVNFFCKEYILLDENVCLGAAYEYIGAVFQVLELAPLNNRQICSLAFECQPQTDFPIFNWNVTFPDKPKPTPQPPQPPSPSSPKLNILHLSDIHVDFSYKPGSQADCSQPLCCRGGQPVPGHTGAGFWGDYRNCDIPFWTAQALVKYASQAEEFDFIYYTGDLPAHNVWNQSRADQLYSINTINSMLATVFPNKTFYSAVGNHEAGISVCFDFIIHSDFNLFS
;
A
#
# COMPACT_ATOMS: atom_id res chain seq x y z
N MET A 1 0.90 -30.09 -15.75
CA MET A 1 -0.28 -30.55 -16.54
C MET A 1 -1.44 -30.52 -15.56
N SER A 2 -2.41 -29.61 -15.55
CA SER A 2 -3.05 -28.77 -16.55
C SER A 2 -3.66 -27.57 -15.81
N ARG A 3 -2.94 -26.45 -15.78
CA ARG A 3 -3.29 -25.24 -15.03
C ARG A 3 -2.92 -24.05 -15.91
N ASN A 4 -3.58 -23.92 -17.08
CA ASN A 4 -3.20 -22.91 -18.09
C ASN A 4 -4.24 -22.63 -19.21
N ILE A 5 -5.53 -22.98 -19.09
CA ILE A 5 -6.46 -22.86 -20.24
C ILE A 5 -7.70 -21.97 -20.03
N TYR A 6 -8.01 -21.49 -18.83
CA TYR A 6 -9.25 -20.70 -18.61
C TYR A 6 -9.04 -19.25 -18.13
N ILE A 7 -7.81 -18.76 -18.07
CA ILE A 7 -7.49 -17.38 -17.64
C ILE A 7 -7.27 -16.43 -18.83
N PHE A 8 -7.18 -16.97 -20.06
CA PHE A 8 -6.88 -16.19 -21.27
C PHE A 8 -8.10 -15.72 -22.08
N ALA A 9 -9.32 -15.94 -21.60
CA ALA A 9 -10.54 -15.74 -22.41
C ALA A 9 -11.41 -14.53 -22.06
N LEU A 10 -11.17 -13.81 -20.94
CA LEU A 10 -12.10 -12.74 -20.51
C LEU A 10 -11.52 -11.31 -20.48
N PHE A 11 -10.21 -11.13 -20.32
CA PHE A 11 -9.67 -9.79 -20.00
C PHE A 11 -9.31 -8.90 -21.22
N GLY A 12 -8.97 -9.47 -22.37
CA GLY A 12 -8.53 -8.70 -23.55
C GLY A 12 -9.66 -8.12 -24.41
N PHE A 13 -10.89 -8.17 -23.90
CA PHE A 13 -12.04 -8.37 -24.75
C PHE A 13 -13.14 -7.31 -24.59
N PHE A 14 -12.85 -6.30 -23.79
CA PHE A 14 -13.87 -5.36 -23.36
C PHE A 14 -13.46 -3.90 -23.57
N ALA A 15 -12.19 -3.59 -23.32
CA ALA A 15 -11.71 -2.21 -23.38
C ALA A 15 -11.72 -1.60 -24.80
N ILE A 16 -11.56 -2.40 -25.88
CA ILE A 16 -11.40 -1.83 -27.23
C ILE A 16 -12.73 -1.66 -27.99
N ASN A 17 -13.76 -2.43 -27.67
CA ASN A 17 -15.01 -2.33 -28.42
C ASN A 17 -15.78 -1.03 -28.13
N VAL A 18 -15.47 -0.39 -27.00
CA VAL A 18 -16.02 0.90 -26.62
C VAL A 18 -15.32 2.04 -27.36
N PHE A 19 -14.03 1.90 -27.68
CA PHE A 19 -13.30 2.94 -28.41
C PHE A 19 -13.64 3.01 -29.91
N THR A 20 -14.12 1.94 -30.55
CA THR A 20 -14.31 1.96 -32.02
C THR A 20 -15.74 2.10 -32.56
N ILE A 21 -16.80 2.09 -31.74
CA ILE A 21 -18.15 2.31 -32.29
C ILE A 21 -18.40 3.80 -32.64
N GLU A 22 -17.67 4.75 -32.06
CA GLU A 22 -17.71 6.16 -32.51
C GLU A 22 -16.34 6.80 -32.85
N ALA A 23 -15.25 6.03 -32.98
CA ALA A 23 -14.04 6.53 -33.66
C ALA A 23 -14.18 6.57 -35.20
N LYS A 24 -15.41 6.61 -35.73
CA LYS A 24 -15.67 6.94 -37.15
C LYS A 24 -15.87 8.43 -37.40
N SER A 25 -15.76 9.28 -36.38
CA SER A 25 -15.80 10.73 -36.54
C SER A 25 -14.62 11.46 -35.89
N ILE A 26 -13.65 10.76 -35.30
CA ILE A 26 -12.56 11.39 -34.55
C ILE A 26 -11.24 11.25 -35.33
N PRO A 27 -10.69 12.35 -35.88
CA PRO A 27 -9.44 12.35 -36.64
C PRO A 27 -8.25 11.84 -35.80
N GLU A 28 -7.29 11.18 -36.46
CA GLU A 28 -6.04 10.65 -35.87
C GLU A 28 -5.26 11.67 -35.03
N ASP A 29 -5.43 12.97 -35.31
CA ASP A 29 -4.77 14.06 -34.59
C ASP A 29 -5.34 14.28 -33.18
N SER A 30 -6.60 13.90 -32.92
CA SER A 30 -7.27 14.02 -31.61
C SER A 30 -6.76 13.00 -30.59
N ILE A 31 -6.36 11.80 -31.03
CA ILE A 31 -5.78 10.78 -30.12
C ILE A 31 -4.40 11.21 -29.63
N LYS A 32 -3.63 11.88 -30.49
CA LYS A 32 -2.32 12.44 -30.13
C LYS A 32 -2.43 13.65 -29.20
N SER A 33 -3.55 14.37 -29.18
CA SER A 33 -3.77 15.49 -28.25
C SER A 33 -4.18 15.03 -26.86
N ILE A 34 -4.93 13.92 -26.73
CA ILE A 34 -5.33 13.31 -25.44
C ILE A 34 -4.12 12.89 -24.58
N LEU A 35 -3.03 12.51 -25.23
CA LEU A 35 -1.80 12.09 -24.54
C LEU A 35 -0.89 13.26 -24.13
N ASN A 36 -1.24 14.51 -24.49
CA ASN A 36 -0.33 15.66 -24.38
C ASN A 36 -0.89 16.94 -23.72
N ASP A 37 -2.20 17.10 -23.41
CA ASP A 37 -2.74 18.31 -22.72
C ASP A 37 -4.16 18.07 -22.10
N PRO A 38 -4.68 18.91 -21.16
CA PRO A 38 -5.79 18.58 -20.24
C PRO A 38 -7.20 18.61 -20.87
N LEU A 39 -8.11 17.80 -20.30
CA LEU A 39 -9.33 17.22 -20.89
C LEU A 39 -10.57 18.17 -20.98
N ASN A 40 -11.33 18.08 -22.10
CA ASN A 40 -12.63 18.75 -22.35
C ASN A 40 -13.87 17.79 -22.33
N ASP A 41 -15.07 18.31 -22.62
CA ASP A 41 -16.39 17.63 -22.49
C ASP A 41 -16.58 16.30 -23.24
N ASP A 42 -15.79 16.01 -24.28
CA ASP A 42 -15.91 14.75 -25.03
C ASP A 42 -15.33 13.54 -24.27
N HIS A 43 -14.46 13.78 -23.29
CA HIS A 43 -13.90 12.73 -22.43
C HIS A 43 -14.94 12.15 -21.44
N ARG A 44 -15.97 12.92 -21.08
CA ARG A 44 -17.11 12.45 -20.25
C ARG A 44 -17.96 11.39 -20.96
N LYS A 45 -18.10 11.47 -22.28
CA LYS A 45 -18.94 10.55 -23.07
C LYS A 45 -18.29 9.17 -23.23
N VAL A 46 -16.97 9.13 -23.37
CA VAL A 46 -16.18 7.90 -23.48
C VAL A 46 -16.29 7.08 -22.19
N LEU A 47 -16.26 7.75 -21.04
CA LEU A 47 -16.27 7.09 -19.74
C LEU A 47 -17.63 6.44 -19.40
N HIS A 48 -18.75 7.06 -19.79
CA HIS A 48 -20.09 6.47 -19.71
C HIS A 48 -20.30 5.26 -20.62
N ALA A 49 -19.58 5.17 -21.74
CA ALA A 49 -19.70 4.06 -22.68
C ALA A 49 -18.93 2.81 -22.21
N ILE A 50 -17.87 2.99 -21.40
CA ILE A 50 -16.99 1.92 -20.91
C ILE A 50 -17.70 1.04 -19.88
N THR A 51 -18.59 1.60 -19.09
CA THR A 51 -19.29 0.90 -17.99
C THR A 51 -20.43 -0.03 -18.46
N GLY A 52 -20.76 -0.06 -19.76
CA GLY A 52 -22.08 -0.55 -20.22
C GLY A 52 -22.23 -1.86 -21.01
N TYR A 53 -21.21 -2.57 -21.55
CA TYR A 53 -21.46 -3.34 -22.80
C TYR A 53 -20.95 -4.80 -22.96
N ARG A 54 -21.49 -5.74 -22.16
CA ARG A 54 -20.93 -7.08 -21.81
C ARG A 54 -20.65 -8.15 -22.89
N HIS A 55 -21.27 -8.19 -24.08
CA HIS A 55 -21.53 -9.53 -24.66
C HIS A 55 -21.02 -9.89 -26.08
N ARG A 56 -20.51 -8.99 -26.92
CA ARG A 56 -20.48 -9.27 -28.39
C ARG A 56 -19.14 -9.47 -29.07
N PHE A 57 -18.03 -9.28 -28.40
CA PHE A 57 -16.78 -9.14 -29.14
C PHE A 57 -16.28 -10.57 -29.60
N GLU A 58 -16.62 -11.71 -28.94
CA GLU A 58 -15.72 -12.88 -28.61
C GLU A 58 -15.05 -13.67 -29.75
N GLN A 59 -15.28 -13.33 -31.03
CA GLN A 59 -15.08 -14.30 -32.11
C GLN A 59 -14.31 -13.86 -33.37
N SER A 60 -13.55 -12.76 -33.42
CA SER A 60 -12.95 -12.30 -34.70
C SER A 60 -11.43 -12.57 -34.92
N GLY A 61 -11.07 -12.96 -36.15
CA GLY A 61 -9.73 -13.37 -36.58
C GLY A 61 -8.66 -12.28 -36.69
N ASN A 62 -9.04 -11.01 -36.57
CA ASN A 62 -8.12 -9.86 -36.64
C ASN A 62 -7.25 -9.71 -35.38
N PHE A 63 -7.64 -10.38 -34.28
CA PHE A 63 -6.93 -10.40 -33.00
C PHE A 63 -5.54 -11.07 -33.08
N LYS A 64 -5.34 -11.99 -34.03
CA LYS A 64 -4.03 -12.68 -34.19
C LYS A 64 -2.95 -11.80 -34.84
N ALA A 65 -3.33 -10.81 -35.66
CA ALA A 65 -2.38 -9.93 -36.36
C ALA A 65 -1.86 -8.78 -35.47
N LEU A 66 -2.68 -8.29 -34.54
CA LEU A 66 -2.34 -7.19 -33.62
C LEU A 66 -1.34 -7.61 -32.53
N ARG A 67 -1.42 -8.88 -32.08
CA ARG A 67 -0.47 -9.51 -31.15
C ARG A 67 0.97 -9.56 -31.70
N TRP A 68 1.12 -9.54 -33.02
CA TRP A 68 2.42 -9.56 -33.70
C TRP A 68 2.97 -8.14 -33.91
N ALA A 69 2.10 -7.14 -34.11
CA ALA A 69 2.50 -5.74 -34.38
C ALA A 69 2.98 -4.96 -33.13
N LEU A 70 2.52 -5.33 -31.92
CA LEU A 70 2.87 -4.64 -30.67
C LEU A 70 4.15 -5.16 -29.99
N GLY A 71 4.87 -6.11 -30.61
CA GLY A 71 6.27 -6.40 -30.29
C GLY A 71 6.60 -6.68 -28.82
N ASP A 72 5.66 -7.22 -28.04
CA ASP A 72 5.80 -7.24 -26.58
C ASP A 72 6.43 -8.53 -26.05
N LYS A 73 7.52 -8.36 -25.32
CA LYS A 73 8.31 -9.43 -24.70
C LYS A 73 7.95 -9.48 -23.20
N LYS A 74 7.16 -10.51 -22.83
CA LYS A 74 6.95 -11.03 -21.46
C LYS A 74 7.16 -10.03 -20.31
N THR A 75 6.09 -9.37 -19.87
CA THR A 75 5.97 -8.73 -18.54
C THR A 75 4.69 -9.20 -17.84
N SER A 76 4.64 -9.07 -16.51
CA SER A 76 3.59 -9.61 -15.63
C SER A 76 2.23 -8.92 -15.85
N GLY A 77 1.11 -9.61 -15.59
CA GLY A 77 -0.24 -9.03 -15.74
C GLY A 77 -0.51 -7.80 -14.84
N LEU A 78 0.30 -7.58 -13.80
CA LEU A 78 0.28 -6.38 -12.98
C LEU A 78 0.74 -5.13 -13.76
N CYS A 79 1.69 -5.30 -14.69
CA CYS A 79 2.18 -4.21 -15.53
C CYS A 79 1.17 -3.78 -16.58
N ASP A 80 0.50 -4.75 -17.21
CA ASP A 80 -0.59 -4.46 -18.16
C ASP A 80 -1.72 -3.67 -17.47
N LEU A 81 -2.04 -4.02 -16.22
CA LEU A 81 -3.01 -3.30 -15.41
C LEU A 81 -2.56 -1.88 -15.07
N CYS A 82 -1.28 -1.68 -14.76
CA CYS A 82 -0.78 -0.34 -14.45
C CYS A 82 -0.77 0.57 -15.69
N ASP A 83 -0.34 0.05 -16.84
CA ASP A 83 -0.25 0.82 -18.09
C ASP A 83 -1.64 1.29 -18.56
N ILE A 84 -2.68 0.49 -18.32
CA ILE A 84 -4.08 0.83 -18.61
C ILE A 84 -4.69 1.71 -17.50
N GLY A 85 -4.39 1.40 -16.24
CA GLY A 85 -4.98 2.06 -15.08
C GLY A 85 -4.51 3.50 -14.88
N THR A 86 -3.21 3.77 -15.10
CA THR A 86 -2.65 5.11 -14.86
C THR A 86 -3.28 6.22 -15.72
N PRO A 87 -3.47 6.06 -17.05
CA PRO A 87 -4.23 7.01 -17.85
C PRO A 87 -5.68 7.21 -17.37
N LEU A 88 -6.35 6.13 -16.95
CA LEU A 88 -7.73 6.20 -16.45
C LEU A 88 -7.82 6.99 -15.15
N ILE A 89 -6.88 6.78 -14.21
CA ILE A 89 -6.83 7.51 -12.95
C ILE A 89 -6.59 9.01 -13.20
N ARG A 90 -5.70 9.37 -14.14
CA ARG A 90 -5.50 10.78 -14.53
C ARG A 90 -6.77 11.40 -15.10
N LEU A 91 -7.49 10.69 -15.96
CA LEU A 91 -8.78 11.15 -16.49
C LEU A 91 -9.79 11.37 -15.35
N LEU A 92 -9.87 10.44 -14.40
CA LEU A 92 -10.77 10.58 -13.24
C LEU A 92 -10.40 11.79 -12.37
N LEU A 93 -9.10 12.03 -12.16
CA LEU A 93 -8.59 13.20 -11.46
C LEU A 93 -8.97 14.52 -12.17
N GLU A 94 -8.78 14.59 -13.49
CA GLU A 94 -9.11 15.78 -14.28
C GLU A 94 -10.62 16.07 -14.34
N LEU A 95 -11.44 15.02 -14.38
CA LEU A 95 -12.90 15.17 -14.33
C LEU A 95 -13.38 15.60 -12.94
N ASN A 96 -12.66 15.17 -11.89
CA ASN A 96 -12.97 15.46 -10.48
C ASN A 96 -14.44 15.16 -10.11
N ASP A 97 -14.99 14.09 -10.68
CA ASP A 97 -16.36 13.65 -10.45
C ASP A 97 -16.36 12.46 -9.47
N THR A 98 -16.80 12.73 -8.24
CA THR A 98 -16.79 11.74 -7.16
C THR A 98 -17.70 10.55 -7.42
N THR A 99 -18.82 10.74 -8.14
CA THR A 99 -19.74 9.64 -8.47
C THR A 99 -19.10 8.71 -9.48
N LEU A 100 -18.41 9.27 -10.47
CA LEU A 100 -17.73 8.52 -11.50
C LEU A 100 -16.51 7.75 -10.97
N ILE A 101 -15.78 8.36 -10.04
CA ILE A 101 -14.70 7.71 -9.29
C ILE A 101 -15.26 6.52 -8.50
N ASP A 102 -16.37 6.72 -7.78
CA ASP A 102 -17.03 5.67 -7.01
C ASP A 102 -17.48 4.50 -7.89
N GLU A 103 -18.12 4.79 -9.03
CA GLU A 103 -18.55 3.79 -10.01
C GLU A 103 -17.35 3.00 -10.57
N ALA A 104 -16.25 3.68 -10.90
CA ALA A 104 -15.04 3.05 -11.42
C ALA A 104 -14.37 2.13 -10.39
N VAL A 105 -14.25 2.58 -9.13
CA VAL A 105 -13.70 1.79 -8.01
C VAL A 105 -14.57 0.56 -7.75
N ASN A 106 -15.89 0.74 -7.65
CA ASN A 106 -16.82 -0.36 -7.42
C ASN A 106 -16.80 -1.38 -8.56
N PHE A 107 -16.77 -0.92 -9.81
CA PHE A 107 -16.66 -1.80 -10.98
C PHE A 107 -15.35 -2.60 -10.93
N PHE A 108 -14.23 -1.93 -10.69
CA PHE A 108 -12.93 -2.59 -10.61
C PHE A 108 -12.89 -3.64 -9.51
N CYS A 109 -13.33 -3.30 -8.29
CA CYS A 109 -13.28 -4.23 -7.16
C CYS A 109 -14.23 -5.43 -7.31
N LYS A 110 -15.37 -5.28 -7.99
CA LYS A 110 -16.29 -6.39 -8.27
C LYS A 110 -15.77 -7.35 -9.35
N GLU A 111 -15.15 -6.81 -10.38
CA GLU A 111 -14.64 -7.60 -11.50
C GLU A 111 -13.24 -8.17 -11.22
N TYR A 112 -12.47 -7.55 -10.33
CA TYR A 112 -11.15 -8.01 -9.91
C TYR A 112 -11.23 -9.05 -8.79
N ILE A 113 -11.52 -10.29 -9.18
CA ILE A 113 -11.73 -11.44 -8.27
C ILE A 113 -10.48 -11.93 -7.51
N LEU A 114 -9.32 -11.29 -7.67
CA LEU A 114 -8.08 -11.71 -7.01
C LEU A 114 -7.95 -11.17 -5.57
N LEU A 115 -8.77 -10.20 -5.19
CA LEU A 115 -8.79 -9.60 -3.85
C LEU A 115 -10.21 -9.69 -3.27
N ASP A 116 -10.31 -9.84 -1.94
CA ASP A 116 -11.60 -9.74 -1.24
C ASP A 116 -12.25 -8.36 -1.52
N GLU A 117 -13.54 -8.33 -1.85
CA GLU A 117 -14.23 -7.10 -2.28
C GLU A 117 -14.13 -5.98 -1.24
N ASN A 118 -14.26 -6.32 0.06
CA ASN A 118 -14.16 -5.32 1.13
C ASN A 118 -12.74 -4.79 1.30
N VAL A 119 -11.74 -5.65 1.11
CA VAL A 119 -10.32 -5.24 1.15
C VAL A 119 -10.02 -4.33 -0.04
N CYS A 120 -10.53 -4.66 -1.23
CA CYS A 120 -10.35 -3.85 -2.43
C CYS A 120 -10.98 -2.47 -2.28
N LEU A 121 -12.25 -2.41 -1.88
CA LEU A 121 -12.96 -1.14 -1.68
C LEU A 121 -12.30 -0.31 -0.59
N GLY A 122 -12.01 -0.91 0.57
CA GLY A 122 -11.36 -0.23 1.68
C GLY A 122 -10.01 0.36 1.29
N ALA A 123 -9.15 -0.44 0.63
CA ALA A 123 -7.86 0.05 0.15
C ALA A 123 -8.03 1.13 -0.93
N ALA A 124 -8.98 1.00 -1.85
CA ALA A 124 -9.20 2.02 -2.87
C ALA A 124 -9.56 3.37 -2.23
N TYR A 125 -10.54 3.41 -1.32
CA TYR A 125 -10.95 4.67 -0.69
C TYR A 125 -9.90 5.24 0.26
N GLU A 126 -9.12 4.40 0.94
CA GLU A 126 -8.05 4.86 1.83
C GLU A 126 -6.91 5.52 1.04
N TYR A 127 -6.52 4.95 -0.11
CA TYR A 127 -5.35 5.41 -0.86
C TYR A 127 -5.66 6.42 -1.98
N ILE A 128 -6.90 6.49 -2.50
CA ILE A 128 -7.20 7.28 -3.71
C ILE A 128 -6.85 8.76 -3.59
N GLY A 129 -7.07 9.36 -2.42
CA GLY A 129 -6.71 10.76 -2.18
C GLY A 129 -5.20 11.01 -2.29
N ALA A 130 -4.38 10.15 -1.68
CA ALA A 130 -2.93 10.23 -1.76
C ALA A 130 -2.42 9.96 -3.18
N VAL A 131 -3.00 8.98 -3.88
CA VAL A 131 -2.66 8.68 -5.28
C VAL A 131 -2.95 9.90 -6.18
N PHE A 132 -4.11 10.53 -6.01
CA PHE A 132 -4.48 11.72 -6.77
C PHE A 132 -3.51 12.87 -6.53
N GLN A 133 -3.16 13.14 -5.27
CA GLN A 133 -2.18 14.16 -4.90
C GLN A 133 -0.80 13.88 -5.50
N VAL A 134 -0.33 12.62 -5.47
CA VAL A 134 0.94 12.24 -6.10
C VAL A 134 0.89 12.46 -7.61
N LEU A 135 -0.21 12.09 -8.29
CA LEU A 135 -0.35 12.27 -9.73
C LEU A 135 -0.46 13.74 -10.15
N GLU A 136 -1.01 14.60 -9.30
CA GLU A 136 -1.09 16.04 -9.52
C GLU A 136 0.27 16.73 -9.32
N LEU A 137 1.00 16.36 -8.25
CA LEU A 137 2.22 17.07 -7.84
C LEU A 137 3.49 16.49 -8.46
N ALA A 138 3.54 15.19 -8.74
CA ALA A 138 4.73 14.54 -9.27
C ALA A 138 4.75 14.65 -10.81
N PRO A 139 5.79 15.27 -11.40
CA PRO A 139 5.96 15.36 -12.86
C PRO A 139 6.49 14.03 -13.43
N LEU A 140 5.81 12.92 -13.13
CA LEU A 140 6.09 11.59 -13.65
C LEU A 140 5.10 11.27 -14.76
N ASN A 141 5.53 10.60 -15.83
CA ASN A 141 4.61 10.04 -16.82
C ASN A 141 4.10 8.65 -16.40
N ASN A 142 3.13 8.10 -17.14
CA ASN A 142 2.51 6.81 -16.81
C ASN A 142 3.52 5.66 -16.70
N ARG A 143 4.49 5.62 -17.61
CA ARG A 143 5.54 4.59 -17.61
C ARG A 143 6.46 4.71 -16.38
N GLN A 144 6.79 5.94 -15.98
CA GLN A 144 7.58 6.20 -14.79
C GLN A 144 6.83 5.80 -13.52
N ILE A 145 5.53 6.07 -13.44
CA ILE A 145 4.67 5.65 -12.33
C ILE A 145 4.63 4.11 -12.25
N CYS A 146 4.37 3.44 -13.36
CA CYS A 146 4.33 1.97 -13.38
C CYS A 146 5.68 1.32 -13.11
N SER A 147 6.77 1.94 -13.56
CA SER A 147 8.12 1.52 -13.21
C SER A 147 8.40 1.68 -11.72
N LEU A 148 7.95 2.78 -11.10
CA LEU A 148 8.21 3.06 -9.69
C LEU A 148 7.35 2.18 -8.77
N ALA A 149 6.07 1.99 -9.10
CA ALA A 149 5.13 1.27 -8.27
C ALA A 149 5.25 -0.26 -8.38
N PHE A 150 5.57 -0.77 -9.57
CA PHE A 150 5.47 -2.21 -9.86
C PHE A 150 6.68 -2.78 -10.63
N GLU A 151 7.76 -2.01 -10.76
CA GLU A 151 8.96 -2.40 -11.52
C GLU A 151 8.67 -2.78 -12.98
N CYS A 152 7.63 -2.19 -13.56
CA CYS A 152 7.23 -2.44 -14.94
C CYS A 152 8.18 -1.75 -15.92
N GLN A 153 8.91 -2.55 -16.71
CA GLN A 153 9.98 -2.06 -17.59
C GLN A 153 10.92 -1.08 -16.85
N PRO A 154 11.64 -1.59 -15.83
CA PRO A 154 12.22 -0.77 -14.79
C PRO A 154 13.14 0.30 -15.37
N GLN A 155 12.74 1.55 -15.18
CA GLN A 155 13.58 2.71 -15.39
C GLN A 155 14.46 2.87 -14.16
N THR A 156 15.74 3.09 -14.38
CA THR A 156 16.74 3.24 -13.30
C THR A 156 17.12 4.69 -13.06
N ASP A 157 16.68 5.62 -13.92
CA ASP A 157 17.00 7.03 -13.82
C ASP A 157 15.70 7.84 -13.76
N PHE A 158 15.50 8.49 -12.62
CA PHE A 158 14.43 9.44 -12.39
C PHE A 158 15.09 10.77 -12.05
N PRO A 159 15.26 11.68 -13.02
CA PRO A 159 15.97 12.94 -12.79
C PRO A 159 15.44 13.76 -11.62
N ILE A 160 14.14 13.65 -11.32
CA ILE A 160 13.51 14.30 -10.16
C ILE A 160 14.05 13.80 -8.80
N PHE A 161 14.58 12.58 -8.74
CA PHE A 161 15.16 11.99 -7.54
C PHE A 161 16.69 12.13 -7.49
N ASN A 162 17.32 12.81 -8.45
CA ASN A 162 18.75 13.07 -8.43
C ASN A 162 19.04 14.31 -7.57
N TRP A 163 19.36 14.09 -6.30
CA TRP A 163 19.76 15.13 -5.34
C TRP A 163 21.08 14.77 -4.66
N ASN A 164 21.81 15.79 -4.21
CA ASN A 164 23.07 15.63 -3.50
C ASN A 164 23.04 16.35 -2.16
N VAL A 165 23.67 15.76 -1.15
CA VAL A 165 23.97 16.44 0.11
C VAL A 165 25.36 17.04 0.02
N THR A 166 25.45 18.35 0.23
CA THR A 166 26.75 19.00 0.37
C THR A 166 27.26 18.77 1.78
N PHE A 167 28.37 18.05 1.92
CA PHE A 167 29.03 17.88 3.20
C PHE A 167 29.81 19.14 3.58
N PRO A 168 30.02 19.42 4.88
CA PRO A 168 30.89 20.51 5.31
C PRO A 168 32.32 20.34 4.79
N ASP A 169 33.01 21.45 4.51
CA ASP A 169 34.41 21.48 4.00
C ASP A 169 35.46 20.92 4.98
N LYS A 170 35.02 20.45 6.16
CA LYS A 170 35.90 19.88 7.17
C LYS A 170 36.47 18.56 6.65
N PRO A 171 37.82 18.38 6.62
CA PRO A 171 38.43 17.13 6.17
C PRO A 171 37.92 15.95 7.00
N LYS A 172 37.55 14.86 6.30
CA LYS A 172 37.18 13.60 6.94
C LYS A 172 38.38 13.10 7.78
N PRO A 173 38.20 12.85 9.09
CA PRO A 173 39.26 12.29 9.91
C PRO A 173 39.70 10.91 9.39
N THR A 174 40.96 10.55 9.61
CA THR A 174 41.45 9.20 9.32
C THR A 174 40.61 8.17 10.08
N PRO A 175 39.98 7.18 9.42
CA PRO A 175 39.17 6.18 10.10
C PRO A 175 39.99 5.43 11.15
N GLN A 176 39.51 5.40 12.39
CA GLN A 176 40.08 4.59 13.45
C GLN A 176 39.06 3.52 13.87
N PRO A 177 39.41 2.23 13.81
CA PRO A 177 38.54 1.16 14.29
C PRO A 177 38.24 1.33 15.78
N PRO A 178 37.00 1.04 16.23
CA PRO A 178 36.68 0.99 17.66
C PRO A 178 37.62 0.02 18.38
N GLN A 179 38.22 0.47 19.48
CA GLN A 179 39.02 -0.41 20.34
C GLN A 179 38.09 -1.18 21.28
N PRO A 180 38.38 -2.46 21.57
CA PRO A 180 37.61 -3.21 22.56
C PRO A 180 37.61 -2.49 23.92
N PRO A 181 36.47 -2.42 24.62
CA PRO A 181 36.42 -1.81 25.94
C PRO A 181 37.24 -2.63 26.94
N SER A 182 37.71 -1.98 28.00
CA SER A 182 38.39 -2.70 29.08
C SER A 182 37.43 -3.66 29.78
N PRO A 183 37.90 -4.74 30.42
CA PRO A 183 37.04 -5.67 31.17
C PRO A 183 36.25 -5.01 32.31
N SER A 184 36.69 -3.85 32.80
CA SER A 184 36.04 -3.07 33.86
C SER A 184 35.12 -1.95 33.35
N SER A 185 34.97 -1.81 32.03
CA SER A 185 34.13 -0.76 31.46
C SER A 185 32.66 -0.97 31.82
N PRO A 186 31.92 0.10 32.18
CA PRO A 186 30.48 0.00 32.40
C PRO A 186 29.78 -0.46 31.12
N LYS A 187 28.70 -1.23 31.29
CA LYS A 187 27.85 -1.69 30.19
C LYS A 187 26.53 -0.95 30.25
N LEU A 188 26.00 -0.63 29.08
CA LEU A 188 24.64 -0.15 28.93
C LEU A 188 23.75 -1.32 28.49
N ASN A 189 22.63 -1.50 29.17
CA ASN A 189 21.60 -2.45 28.81
C ASN A 189 20.45 -1.68 28.15
N ILE A 190 20.21 -1.96 26.87
CA ILE A 190 19.25 -1.22 26.06
C ILE A 190 18.15 -2.20 25.65
N LEU A 191 16.90 -1.89 26.00
CA LEU A 191 15.75 -2.59 25.44
C LEU A 191 15.43 -2.00 24.07
N HIS A 192 15.32 -2.84 23.04
CA HIS A 192 14.89 -2.43 21.71
C HIS A 192 13.53 -3.07 21.39
N LEU A 193 12.52 -2.23 21.24
CA LEU A 193 11.17 -2.59 20.81
C LEU A 193 10.92 -2.08 19.39
N SER A 194 10.35 -2.93 18.55
CA SER A 194 9.99 -2.62 17.15
C SER A 194 8.81 -3.51 16.73
N ASP A 195 8.01 -3.06 15.77
CA ASP A 195 7.02 -3.88 15.06
C ASP A 195 6.06 -4.61 16.01
N ILE A 196 5.54 -3.88 17.01
CA ILE A 196 4.65 -4.46 18.01
C ILE A 196 3.34 -4.90 17.35
N HIS A 197 2.86 -4.15 16.34
CA HIS A 197 1.65 -4.42 15.57
C HIS A 197 0.50 -5.00 16.42
N VAL A 198 -0.13 -4.14 17.22
CA VAL A 198 -1.28 -4.55 18.01
C VAL A 198 -2.54 -4.47 17.18
N ASP A 199 -3.23 -5.60 17.05
CA ASP A 199 -4.58 -5.65 16.52
C ASP A 199 -5.60 -5.63 17.65
N PHE A 200 -6.21 -4.46 17.88
CA PHE A 200 -7.29 -4.29 18.86
C PHE A 200 -8.59 -5.03 18.48
N SER A 201 -8.70 -5.51 17.24
CA SER A 201 -9.80 -6.39 16.79
C SER A 201 -9.45 -7.88 16.89
N TYR A 202 -8.24 -8.25 17.34
CA TYR A 202 -7.85 -9.66 17.47
C TYR A 202 -8.82 -10.42 18.39
N LYS A 203 -9.30 -11.56 17.92
CA LYS A 203 -10.31 -12.38 18.59
C LYS A 203 -9.88 -13.85 18.66
N PRO A 204 -9.58 -14.39 19.86
CA PRO A 204 -9.30 -15.81 20.04
C PRO A 204 -10.44 -16.70 19.50
N GLY A 205 -10.07 -17.83 18.91
CA GLY A 205 -11.01 -18.79 18.31
C GLY A 205 -11.60 -18.38 16.96
N SER A 206 -11.29 -17.19 16.45
CA SER A 206 -11.77 -16.71 15.15
C SER A 206 -11.06 -17.39 13.97
N GLN A 207 -11.52 -17.10 12.74
CA GLN A 207 -10.89 -17.62 11.54
C GLN A 207 -9.51 -16.97 11.35
N ALA A 208 -8.47 -17.79 11.43
CA ALA A 208 -7.08 -17.37 11.29
C ALA A 208 -6.48 -17.73 9.91
N ASP A 209 -7.20 -18.49 9.10
CA ASP A 209 -6.87 -18.80 7.70
C ASP A 209 -7.99 -18.24 6.82
N CYS A 210 -7.83 -16.99 6.38
CA CYS A 210 -8.81 -16.21 5.62
C CYS A 210 -8.20 -15.70 4.31
N SER A 211 -9.02 -15.25 3.38
CA SER A 211 -8.57 -14.67 2.10
C SER A 211 -8.11 -13.22 2.19
N GLN A 212 -8.24 -12.60 3.37
CA GLN A 212 -7.83 -11.21 3.61
C GLN A 212 -6.35 -11.15 4.03
N PRO A 213 -5.67 -10.00 3.84
CA PRO A 213 -4.26 -9.86 4.21
C PRO A 213 -3.97 -10.02 5.71
N LEU A 214 -4.96 -9.70 6.56
CA LEU A 214 -4.91 -9.87 8.01
C LEU A 214 -6.17 -10.60 8.51
N CYS A 215 -5.97 -11.71 9.23
CA CYS A 215 -7.00 -12.59 9.77
C CYS A 215 -7.09 -12.45 11.30
N CYS A 216 -7.69 -13.44 11.99
CA CYS A 216 -7.83 -13.48 13.45
C CYS A 216 -8.76 -12.42 14.07
N ARG A 217 -9.59 -11.73 13.28
CA ARG A 217 -10.48 -10.65 13.75
C ARG A 217 -11.95 -11.07 13.86
N GLY A 218 -12.33 -12.18 13.23
CA GLY A 218 -13.72 -12.60 13.10
C GLY A 218 -13.90 -13.89 12.32
N GLY A 219 -15.15 -14.22 11.97
CA GLY A 219 -15.49 -15.46 11.28
C GLY A 219 -15.39 -16.71 12.16
N GLN A 220 -15.73 -17.85 11.58
CA GLN A 220 -15.59 -19.17 12.21
C GLN A 220 -14.48 -19.95 11.49
N PRO A 221 -13.64 -20.71 12.21
CA PRO A 221 -12.66 -21.56 11.57
C PRO A 221 -13.32 -22.52 10.58
N VAL A 222 -12.69 -22.71 9.42
CA VAL A 222 -13.18 -23.69 8.44
C VAL A 222 -13.13 -25.10 9.05
N PRO A 223 -14.04 -26.01 8.64
CA PRO A 223 -14.08 -27.36 9.19
C PRO A 223 -12.72 -28.07 9.12
N GLY A 224 -12.25 -28.59 10.25
CA GLY A 224 -10.96 -29.26 10.36
C GLY A 224 -9.76 -28.35 10.70
N HIS A 225 -9.96 -27.04 10.83
CA HIS A 225 -8.92 -26.09 11.22
C HIS A 225 -9.19 -25.52 12.63
N THR A 226 -8.12 -25.25 13.38
CA THR A 226 -8.21 -24.56 14.66
C THR A 226 -8.38 -23.06 14.47
N GLY A 227 -9.14 -22.44 15.36
CA GLY A 227 -9.25 -20.98 15.41
C GLY A 227 -7.99 -20.30 15.91
N ALA A 228 -8.01 -18.97 15.88
CA ALA A 228 -6.93 -18.12 16.35
C ALA A 228 -6.53 -18.44 17.81
N GLY A 229 -5.23 -18.54 18.08
CA GLY A 229 -4.71 -18.75 19.44
C GLY A 229 -5.04 -17.60 20.40
N PHE A 230 -4.95 -17.84 21.71
CA PHE A 230 -5.21 -16.79 22.71
C PHE A 230 -4.11 -15.71 22.73
N TRP A 231 -2.84 -16.10 22.66
CA TRP A 231 -1.70 -15.17 22.74
C TRP A 231 -1.25 -14.62 21.38
N GLY A 232 -1.94 -14.96 20.30
CA GLY A 232 -1.47 -14.76 18.93
C GLY A 232 -1.58 -16.05 18.13
N ASP A 233 -1.25 -15.97 16.86
CA ASP A 233 -1.32 -17.09 15.92
C ASP A 233 -0.15 -17.03 14.91
N TYR A 234 0.25 -18.17 14.37
CA TYR A 234 1.37 -18.26 13.41
C TYR A 234 0.96 -18.01 11.96
N ARG A 235 -0.34 -17.79 11.70
CA ARG A 235 -0.88 -17.44 10.38
C ARG A 235 -0.80 -15.92 10.16
N ASN A 236 -1.49 -15.40 9.14
CA ASN A 236 -1.50 -13.97 8.81
C ASN A 236 -2.30 -13.17 9.84
N CYS A 237 -1.73 -12.99 11.03
CA CYS A 237 -2.35 -12.32 12.16
C CYS A 237 -1.31 -11.48 12.89
N ASP A 238 -1.74 -10.33 13.37
CA ASP A 238 -1.02 -9.48 14.30
C ASP A 238 -1.34 -9.90 15.74
N ILE A 239 -0.67 -9.31 16.74
CA ILE A 239 -0.83 -9.74 18.13
C ILE A 239 -1.98 -9.02 18.84
N PRO A 240 -2.67 -9.69 19.77
CA PRO A 240 -3.62 -9.00 20.63
C PRO A 240 -2.89 -8.13 21.66
N PHE A 241 -3.58 -7.09 22.14
CA PHE A 241 -3.02 -6.14 23.10
C PHE A 241 -2.47 -6.79 24.37
N TRP A 242 -3.11 -7.86 24.89
CA TRP A 242 -2.63 -8.53 26.10
C TRP A 242 -1.30 -9.28 25.88
N THR A 243 -0.97 -9.68 24.65
CA THR A 243 0.35 -10.24 24.33
C THR A 243 1.42 -9.16 24.40
N ALA A 244 1.16 -7.98 23.82
CA ALA A 244 2.06 -6.83 23.93
C ALA A 244 2.27 -6.43 25.41
N GLN A 245 1.19 -6.37 26.20
CA GLN A 245 1.27 -6.12 27.64
C GLN A 245 2.11 -7.16 28.38
N ALA A 246 1.92 -8.45 28.08
CA ALA A 246 2.66 -9.53 28.73
C ALA A 246 4.16 -9.45 28.38
N LEU A 247 4.50 -9.16 27.12
CA LEU A 247 5.88 -9.00 26.65
C LEU A 247 6.58 -7.85 27.37
N VAL A 248 5.98 -6.66 27.37
CA VAL A 248 6.59 -5.46 27.96
C VAL A 248 6.71 -5.62 29.48
N LYS A 249 5.68 -6.18 30.13
CA LYS A 249 5.73 -6.49 31.56
C LYS A 249 6.84 -7.49 31.89
N TYR A 250 6.98 -8.56 31.11
CA TYR A 250 8.04 -9.54 31.32
C TYR A 250 9.42 -8.88 31.16
N ALA A 251 9.64 -8.08 30.12
CA ALA A 251 10.89 -7.36 29.92
C ALA A 251 11.26 -6.50 31.13
N SER A 252 10.29 -5.74 31.68
CA SER A 252 10.50 -4.90 32.87
C SER A 252 10.87 -5.67 34.14
N GLN A 253 10.57 -6.96 34.20
CA GLN A 253 10.85 -7.82 35.35
C GLN A 253 12.12 -8.66 35.15
N ALA A 254 12.51 -8.90 33.90
CA ALA A 254 13.64 -9.73 33.55
C ALA A 254 14.97 -9.01 33.76
N GLU A 255 15.05 -7.73 33.36
CA GLU A 255 16.28 -6.95 33.41
C GLU A 255 16.01 -5.46 33.71
N GLU A 256 17.04 -4.80 34.25
CA GLU A 256 17.07 -3.33 34.33
C GLU A 256 17.74 -2.76 33.08
N PHE A 257 17.03 -1.86 32.41
CA PHE A 257 17.51 -1.15 31.21
C PHE A 257 17.87 0.29 31.51
N ASP A 258 18.91 0.83 30.90
CA ASP A 258 19.31 2.23 31.04
C ASP A 258 18.37 3.15 30.25
N PHE A 259 17.98 2.72 29.05
CA PHE A 259 17.01 3.41 28.18
C PHE A 259 16.43 2.43 27.14
N ILE A 260 15.45 2.92 26.38
CA ILE A 260 14.66 2.10 25.45
C ILE A 260 14.74 2.69 24.04
N TYR A 261 15.07 1.86 23.07
CA TYR A 261 14.86 2.13 21.65
C TYR A 261 13.47 1.64 21.25
N TYR A 262 12.73 2.49 20.55
CA TYR A 262 11.34 2.24 20.18
C TYR A 262 11.09 2.66 18.73
N THR A 263 11.16 1.73 17.79
CA THR A 263 11.30 2.05 16.36
C THR A 263 10.02 2.01 15.54
N GLY A 264 8.85 2.15 16.18
CA GLY A 264 7.55 2.30 15.50
C GLY A 264 6.92 0.99 15.06
N ASP A 265 6.02 1.08 14.08
CA ASP A 265 5.16 0.01 13.57
C ASP A 265 4.26 -0.61 14.65
N LEU A 266 3.38 0.26 15.18
CA LEU A 266 2.48 -0.07 16.29
C LEU A 266 1.10 -0.53 15.84
N PRO A 267 0.44 0.12 14.87
CA PRO A 267 -0.86 -0.31 14.36
C PRO A 267 -0.73 -1.60 13.55
N ALA A 268 -1.79 -2.41 13.55
CA ALA A 268 -1.87 -3.66 12.79
C ALA A 268 -1.88 -3.46 11.26
N HIS A 269 -1.81 -4.54 10.51
CA HIS A 269 -1.80 -4.60 9.04
C HIS A 269 -3.20 -4.56 8.40
N ASN A 270 -4.22 -4.01 9.08
CA ASN A 270 -5.55 -3.77 8.49
C ASN A 270 -5.62 -2.46 7.70
N VAL A 271 -4.65 -2.24 6.83
CA VAL A 271 -4.41 -0.98 6.10
C VAL A 271 -5.58 -0.56 5.19
N TRP A 272 -6.49 -1.49 4.87
CA TRP A 272 -7.70 -1.19 4.10
C TRP A 272 -8.87 -0.67 4.97
N ASN A 273 -8.68 -0.63 6.29
CA ASN A 273 -9.72 -0.26 7.25
C ASN A 273 -9.08 0.38 8.50
N GLN A 274 -8.45 1.54 8.30
CA GLN A 274 -7.83 2.35 9.35
C GLN A 274 -8.26 3.79 9.18
N SER A 275 -8.85 4.37 10.22
CA SER A 275 -9.03 5.83 10.28
C SER A 275 -7.90 6.49 11.07
N ARG A 276 -7.70 7.80 10.89
CA ARG A 276 -6.80 8.59 11.76
C ARG A 276 -7.12 8.40 13.25
N ALA A 277 -8.39 8.24 13.60
CA ALA A 277 -8.80 8.01 14.98
C ALA A 277 -8.32 6.65 15.51
N ASP A 278 -8.39 5.60 14.69
CA ASP A 278 -7.89 4.26 15.04
C ASP A 278 -6.37 4.25 15.22
N GLN A 279 -5.65 4.97 14.36
CA GLN A 279 -4.20 5.14 14.46
C GLN A 279 -3.80 5.82 15.77
N LEU A 280 -4.42 6.97 16.07
CA LEU A 280 -4.16 7.70 17.31
C LEU A 280 -4.55 6.86 18.53
N TYR A 281 -5.65 6.11 18.47
CA TYR A 281 -6.03 5.19 19.54
C TYR A 281 -4.96 4.11 19.75
N SER A 282 -4.45 3.48 18.68
CA SER A 282 -3.40 2.48 18.77
C SER A 282 -2.13 3.04 19.39
N ILE A 283 -1.60 4.13 18.81
CA ILE A 283 -0.36 4.79 19.24
C ILE A 283 -0.47 5.24 20.71
N ASN A 284 -1.54 5.94 21.07
CA ASN A 284 -1.72 6.45 22.43
C ASN A 284 -1.88 5.31 23.45
N THR A 285 -2.59 4.25 23.10
CA THR A 285 -2.80 3.11 24.01
C THR A 285 -1.49 2.35 24.27
N ILE A 286 -0.71 2.11 23.22
CA ILE A 286 0.58 1.42 23.33
C ILE A 286 1.60 2.31 24.06
N ASN A 287 1.69 3.60 23.73
CA ASN A 287 2.57 4.53 24.44
C ASN A 287 2.20 4.65 25.92
N SER A 288 0.90 4.70 26.24
CA SER A 288 0.42 4.72 27.64
C SER A 288 0.81 3.44 28.39
N MET A 289 0.69 2.28 27.75
CA MET A 289 1.14 1.00 28.30
C MET A 289 2.65 1.02 28.56
N LEU A 290 3.46 1.47 27.60
CA LEU A 290 4.92 1.55 27.74
C LEU A 290 5.34 2.51 28.86
N ALA A 291 4.74 3.71 28.92
CA ALA A 291 5.01 4.69 29.96
C ALA A 291 4.60 4.19 31.35
N THR A 292 3.51 3.42 31.45
CA THR A 292 3.08 2.81 32.71
C THR A 292 4.06 1.74 33.19
N VAL A 293 4.57 0.91 32.29
CA VAL A 293 5.51 -0.17 32.63
C VAL A 293 6.93 0.37 32.90
N PHE A 294 7.32 1.45 32.23
CA PHE A 294 8.65 2.07 32.34
C PHE A 294 8.58 3.56 32.71
N PRO A 295 8.05 3.92 33.89
CA PRO A 295 7.73 5.31 34.25
C PRO A 295 8.93 6.26 34.35
N ASN A 296 10.14 5.73 34.52
CA ASN A 296 11.38 6.51 34.69
C ASN A 296 12.46 6.19 33.66
N LYS A 297 12.10 5.59 32.52
CA LYS A 297 13.07 5.28 31.45
C LYS A 297 12.98 6.31 30.34
N THR A 298 14.13 6.63 29.73
CA THR A 298 14.17 7.47 28.53
C THR A 298 13.85 6.62 27.31
N PHE A 299 12.95 7.10 26.46
CA PHE A 299 12.61 6.48 25.17
C PHE A 299 13.26 7.27 24.03
N TYR A 300 14.00 6.58 23.16
CA TYR A 300 14.44 7.11 21.88
C TYR A 300 13.59 6.48 20.78
N SER A 301 12.68 7.27 20.22
CA SER A 301 11.66 6.77 19.32
C SER A 301 11.97 7.09 17.86
N ALA A 302 11.58 6.18 16.98
CA ALA A 302 11.49 6.40 15.54
C ALA A 302 10.04 6.17 15.09
N VAL A 303 9.65 6.80 14.00
CA VAL A 303 8.34 6.60 13.37
C VAL A 303 8.49 5.45 12.37
N GLY A 304 7.66 4.42 12.48
CA GLY A 304 7.59 3.32 11.52
C GLY A 304 6.75 3.73 10.31
N ASN A 305 6.49 2.81 9.38
CA ASN A 305 5.69 3.10 8.19
C ASN A 305 4.18 2.87 8.37
N HIS A 306 3.76 2.23 9.45
CA HIS A 306 2.35 1.99 9.76
C HIS A 306 1.67 3.08 10.59
N GLU A 307 2.38 4.11 11.05
CA GLU A 307 1.81 5.16 11.93
C GLU A 307 0.82 6.11 11.22
N ALA A 308 0.99 6.38 9.92
CA ALA A 308 0.25 7.44 9.22
C ALA A 308 -1.21 7.10 8.83
N GLY A 309 -1.68 5.86 9.04
CA GLY A 309 -3.02 5.40 8.65
C GLY A 309 -3.07 4.91 7.21
N ILE A 310 -2.63 5.74 6.27
CA ILE A 310 -2.24 5.27 4.93
C ILE A 310 -0.79 4.78 5.06
N SER A 311 -0.58 3.45 5.14
CA SER A 311 0.77 2.90 5.28
C SER A 311 1.70 3.47 4.21
N VAL A 312 2.86 3.95 4.64
CA VAL A 312 3.93 4.56 3.79
C VAL A 312 3.64 6.00 3.31
N CYS A 313 2.47 6.59 3.56
CA CYS A 313 2.21 7.99 3.20
C CYS A 313 2.52 8.96 4.35
N PHE A 314 3.78 9.41 4.40
CA PHE A 314 4.21 10.53 5.25
C PHE A 314 4.17 11.82 4.45
N ASP A 315 3.10 12.60 4.63
CA ASP A 315 3.16 14.00 4.25
C ASP A 315 4.00 14.76 5.29
N PHE A 316 5.03 15.50 4.84
CA PHE A 316 5.85 16.35 5.72
C PHE A 316 5.05 17.45 6.43
N ILE A 317 3.75 17.58 6.11
CA ILE A 317 2.78 18.27 6.95
C ILE A 317 2.39 17.35 8.11
N ILE A 318 3.37 17.00 8.95
CA ILE A 318 3.11 16.50 10.29
C ILE A 318 2.44 17.67 11.02
N HIS A 319 1.11 17.69 11.05
CA HIS A 319 0.38 18.49 12.02
C HIS A 319 0.94 18.15 13.39
N SER A 320 1.18 19.19 14.19
CA SER A 320 1.80 19.25 15.51
C SER A 320 1.19 18.35 16.60
N ASP A 321 0.32 17.42 16.23
CA ASP A 321 -0.48 16.58 17.12
C ASP A 321 0.20 15.23 17.42
N PHE A 322 1.23 14.83 16.65
CA PHE A 322 2.08 13.68 16.98
C PHE A 322 3.12 14.08 18.04
N ASN A 323 2.66 14.54 19.20
CA ASN A 323 3.50 14.58 20.39
C ASN A 323 3.68 13.15 20.88
N LEU A 324 4.74 12.50 20.38
CA LEU A 324 5.04 11.11 20.71
C LEU A 324 5.23 10.92 22.22
N PHE A 325 5.71 11.94 22.95
CA PHE A 325 5.70 12.00 24.42
C PHE A 325 5.72 13.47 24.88
N SER A 326 4.74 13.87 25.69
CA SER A 326 4.77 15.11 26.49
C SER A 326 4.61 14.78 27.96
#